data_AF-A0A660YLS7-F1
#
_entry.id   AF-A0A660YLS7-F1
#
_cell.length_a   1.000
_cell.length_b   1.000
_cell.length_c   1.000
_cell.angle_alpha   90.00
_cell.angle_beta   90.00
_cell.angle_gamma   90.00
#
_symmetry.space_group_name_H-M   'P 1'
#
loop_
_entity.id
_entity.type
_entity.pdbx_description
1 polymer ?
#
loop_
_entity_poly.entity_id
_entity_poly.type
_entity_poly.pdbx_seq_one_letter_code
_entity_poly.pdbx_strand_id
1 'polypeptide(L)'
;MIKIDIPGLKKIDLKYLILDFNGTLAKDGILINGVKEKLINLSGKIEIYVVTADTFGLAGSELKSVPCQLTIIDSNDQAKKKEKFIKRLG
;
A
#
# COMPACT_ATOMS: atom_id res chain seq x y z
N MET A 1 10.06 -10.72 -0.60
CA MET A 1 10.40 -10.33 0.77
C MET A 1 11.68 -9.50 0.77
N ILE A 2 11.77 -8.42 1.56
CA ILE A 2 12.98 -7.60 1.71
C ILE A 2 13.62 -7.92 3.06
N LYS A 3 14.93 -8.19 3.09
CA LYS A 3 15.67 -8.45 4.33
C LYS A 3 16.59 -7.28 4.63
N ILE A 4 16.53 -6.77 5.85
CA ILE A 4 17.40 -5.68 6.32
C ILE A 4 18.18 -6.19 7.53
N ASP A 5 19.51 -6.14 7.42
CA ASP A 5 20.41 -6.41 8.53
C ASP A 5 20.86 -5.06 9.11
N ILE A 6 20.42 -4.76 10.33
CA ILE A 6 20.74 -3.49 11.00
C ILE A 6 21.75 -3.81 12.11
N PRO A 7 23.00 -3.31 12.03
CA PRO A 7 24.01 -3.55 13.06
C PRO A 7 23.52 -3.14 14.45
N GLY A 8 23.70 -4.00 15.44
CA GLY A 8 23.23 -3.78 16.82
C GLY A 8 21.72 -3.99 17.02
N LEU A 9 20.99 -4.38 15.98
CA LEU A 9 19.58 -4.72 16.00
C LEU A 9 19.37 -6.13 15.44
N LYS A 10 18.14 -6.64 15.56
CA LYS A 10 17.77 -7.92 14.93
C LYS A 10 17.59 -7.74 13.42
N LYS A 11 17.78 -8.83 12.68
CA LYS A 11 17.39 -8.91 11.27
C LYS A 11 15.89 -8.67 11.13
N ILE A 12 15.52 -7.87 10.15
CA ILE A 12 14.12 -7.53 9.85
C ILE A 12 13.77 -8.09 8.48
N ASP A 13 12.76 -8.95 8.45
CA ASP A 13 12.16 -9.47 7.23
C ASP A 13 10.85 -8.71 6.95
N LEU A 14 10.83 -7.89 5.90
CA LEU A 14 9.67 -7.15 5.45
C LEU A 14 8.91 -7.96 4.39
N LYS A 15 7.71 -8.40 4.75
CA LYS A 15 6.82 -9.20 3.87
C LYS A 15 5.75 -8.36 3.19
N TYR A 16 5.16 -7.41 3.92
CA TYR A 16 4.01 -6.63 3.48
C TYR A 16 4.31 -5.13 3.48
N LEU A 17 3.89 -4.44 2.43
CA LEU A 17 3.86 -2.99 2.33
C LEU A 17 2.40 -2.53 2.24
N ILE A 18 1.93 -1.80 3.24
CA ILE A 18 0.57 -1.27 3.29
C ILE A 18 0.64 0.24 3.05
N LEU A 19 -0.10 0.73 2.06
CA LEU A 19 -0.08 2.13 1.62
C LEU A 19 -1.48 2.72 1.63
N ASP A 20 -1.57 4.00 1.96
CA ASP A 20 -2.73 4.79 1.58
C ASP A 20 -2.66 5.17 0.09
N PHE A 21 -3.78 5.59 -0.50
CA PHE A 21 -3.83 5.98 -1.91
C PHE A 21 -3.64 7.49 -2.11
N ASN A 22 -4.69 8.29 -1.91
CA ASN A 22 -4.65 9.72 -2.15
C ASN A 22 -3.87 10.45 -1.04
N GLY A 23 -2.94 11.32 -1.40
CA GLY A 23 -2.00 11.96 -0.45
C GLY A 23 -0.73 11.14 -0.17
N THR A 24 -0.61 9.93 -0.73
CA THR A 24 0.61 9.10 -0.68
C THR A 24 1.09 8.70 -2.06
N LEU A 25 0.24 8.01 -2.83
CA LEU A 25 0.51 7.52 -4.19
C LEU A 25 -0.08 8.42 -5.27
N ALA A 26 -1.17 9.09 -4.94
CA ALA A 26 -1.99 9.86 -5.85
C ALA A 26 -2.25 11.27 -5.32
N LYS A 27 -2.56 12.19 -6.23
CA LYS A 27 -3.13 13.50 -5.94
C LYS A 27 -4.44 13.62 -6.71
N ASP A 28 -5.50 14.06 -6.02
CA ASP A 28 -6.85 14.20 -6.57
C ASP A 28 -7.36 12.91 -7.25
N GLY A 29 -7.01 11.76 -6.67
CA GLY A 29 -7.40 10.43 -7.15
C GLY A 29 -6.56 9.89 -8.32
N ILE A 30 -5.57 10.64 -8.82
CA ILE A 30 -4.73 10.27 -9.96
C ILE A 30 -3.32 9.94 -9.47
N LEU A 31 -2.77 8.80 -9.92
CA LEU A 31 -1.41 8.41 -9.55
C LEU A 31 -0.39 9.47 -9.98
N ILE A 32 0.54 9.76 -9.08
CA ILE A 32 1.66 10.66 -9.39
C ILE A 32 2.57 9.97 -10.41
N ASN A 33 3.06 10.72 -11.39
CA ASN A 33 3.95 10.21 -12.43
C ASN A 33 5.16 9.46 -11.83
N GLY A 34 5.46 8.26 -12.34
CA GLY A 34 6.55 7.40 -11.87
C GLY A 34 6.19 6.49 -10.69
N VAL A 35 5.06 6.71 -10.00
CA VAL A 35 4.66 5.86 -8.85
C VAL A 35 4.29 4.46 -9.31
N LYS A 36 3.57 4.34 -10.42
CA LYS A 36 3.15 3.06 -11.00
C LYS A 36 4.36 2.15 -11.25
N GLU A 37 5.37 2.67 -11.93
CA GLU A 37 6.59 1.95 -12.28
C GLU A 37 7.36 1.53 -11.02
N LYS A 38 7.43 2.40 -10.01
CA LYS A 38 8.06 2.09 -8.72
C LYS A 38 7.33 0.97 -7.99
N LEU A 39 6.00 0.98 -7.97
CA LEU A 39 5.20 -0.07 -7.33
C LEU A 39 5.36 -1.41 -8.04
N ILE A 40 5.36 -1.42 -9.37
CA ILE A 40 5.61 -2.64 -10.18
C ILE A 40 7.00 -3.22 -9.89
N ASN A 41 8.03 -2.37 -9.85
CA ASN A 41 9.38 -2.82 -9.53
C ASN A 41 9.49 -3.36 -8.10
N LEU A 42 8.72 -2.79 -7.18
CA LEU A 42 8.73 -3.18 -5.77
C LEU A 42 7.90 -4.45 -5.50
N SER A 43 6.85 -4.71 -6.28
CA SER A 43 5.96 -5.86 -6.08
C SER A 43 6.65 -7.21 -6.27
N GLY A 44 7.76 -7.26 -7.02
CA GLY A 44 8.62 -8.45 -7.11
C GLY A 44 9.39 -8.75 -5.82
N LYS A 45 9.46 -7.80 -4.88
CA LYS A 45 10.24 -7.87 -3.65
C LYS A 45 9.40 -7.81 -2.38
N ILE A 46 8.16 -7.34 -2.42
CA ILE A 46 7.29 -7.25 -1.24
C ILE A 46 5.83 -7.31 -1.68
N GLU A 47 4.95 -7.90 -0.88
CA GLU A 47 3.52 -7.91 -1.19
C GLU A 47 2.92 -6.54 -0.87
N ILE A 48 2.28 -5.92 -1.86
CA ILE A 48 1.75 -4.56 -1.75
C ILE A 48 0.24 -4.60 -1.55
N TYR A 49 -0.21 -3.89 -0.51
CA TYR A 49 -1.62 -3.65 -0.21
C TYR A 49 -1.89 -2.16 -0.22
N VAL A 50 -2.88 -1.73 -0.99
CA VAL A 50 -3.40 -0.35 -0.96
C VAL A 50 -4.71 -0.36 -0.20
N VAL A 51 -4.77 0.39 0.90
CA VAL A 51 -5.96 0.48 1.77
C VAL A 51 -6.39 1.93 1.84
N THR A 52 -7.55 2.25 1.25
CA THR A 52 -8.01 3.63 1.10
C THR A 52 -9.53 3.73 1.19
N ALA A 53 -10.05 4.93 1.45
CA ALA A 53 -11.48 5.19 1.33
C ALA A 53 -11.97 5.41 -0.10
N ASP A 54 -11.04 5.60 -1.06
CA ASP A 54 -11.34 5.83 -2.48
C ASP A 54 -12.48 6.83 -2.72
N THR A 55 -12.41 7.99 -2.06
CA THR A 55 -13.47 9.01 -2.11
C THR A 55 -13.77 9.51 -3.52
N PHE A 56 -12.81 9.41 -4.44
CA PHE A 56 -12.96 9.77 -5.85
C PHE A 56 -13.41 8.61 -6.74
N GLY A 57 -13.37 7.37 -6.25
CA GLY A 57 -13.72 6.17 -7.01
C GLY A 57 -12.72 5.83 -8.14
N LEU A 58 -11.49 6.33 -8.05
CA LEU A 58 -10.47 6.23 -9.11
C LEU A 58 -9.35 5.25 -8.76
N ALA A 59 -9.21 4.82 -7.50
CA ALA A 59 -8.11 3.97 -7.08
C ALA A 59 -8.06 2.65 -7.87
N GLY A 60 -9.22 2.05 -8.13
CA GLY A 60 -9.32 0.81 -8.90
C GLY A 60 -8.81 0.93 -10.34
N SER A 61 -9.16 2.01 -11.05
CA SER A 61 -8.70 2.22 -12.43
C SER A 61 -7.21 2.55 -12.49
N GLU A 62 -6.73 3.39 -11.57
CA GLU A 62 -5.33 3.81 -11.54
C GLU A 62 -4.38 2.66 -11.19
N LEU A 63 -4.81 1.74 -10.30
CA LEU A 63 -4.01 0.61 -9.86
C LEU A 63 -4.22 -0.66 -10.70
N LYS A 64 -5.06 -0.64 -11.74
CA LYS A 64 -5.43 -1.82 -12.54
C LYS A 64 -4.24 -2.61 -13.10
N SER A 65 -3.13 -1.92 -13.42
CA SER A 65 -1.91 -2.54 -13.95
C SER A 65 -0.78 -2.67 -12.93
N VAL A 66 -1.05 -2.38 -11.65
CA VAL A 66 -0.08 -2.52 -10.57
C VAL A 66 -0.35 -3.85 -9.84
N PRO A 67 0.66 -4.72 -9.66
CA PRO A 67 0.52 -5.94 -8.86
C PRO A 67 0.41 -5.61 -7.36
N CYS A 68 -0.78 -5.19 -6.95
CA CYS A 68 -1.12 -4.90 -5.56
C CYS A 68 -2.56 -5.32 -5.25
N GLN A 69 -2.87 -5.51 -3.97
CA GLN A 69 -4.24 -5.75 -3.52
C GLN A 69 -4.87 -4.44 -3.04
N LEU A 70 -5.96 -4.02 -3.69
CA LEU A 70 -6.74 -2.87 -3.28
C LEU A 70 -7.84 -3.29 -2.29
N THR A 71 -7.90 -2.64 -1.13
CA THR A 71 -8.98 -2.76 -0.15
C THR A 71 -9.60 -1.40 0.06
N ILE A 72 -10.87 -1.26 -0.32
CA ILE A 72 -11.66 -0.05 -0.06
C ILE A 72 -12.29 -0.19 1.33
N ILE A 73 -12.09 0.80 2.19
CA ILE A 73 -12.71 0.92 3.51
C ILE A 73 -13.64 2.12 3.52
N ASP A 74 -14.68 2.14 4.34
CA ASP A 74 -15.47 3.37 4.44
C ASP A 74 -14.69 4.49 5.13
N SER A 75 -15.13 5.72 4.90
CA SER A 75 -14.46 6.94 5.37
C SER A 75 -14.49 7.14 6.89
N ASN A 76 -15.33 6.41 7.63
CA ASN A 76 -15.44 6.55 9.08
C ASN A 76 -14.42 5.67 9.78
N ASP A 77 -13.82 6.15 10.87
CA ASP A 77 -12.85 5.38 11.67
C ASP A 77 -11.72 4.72 10.85
N GLN A 78 -11.25 5.35 9.76
CA GLN A 78 -10.27 4.75 8.84
C GLN A 78 -9.02 4.23 9.57
N ALA A 79 -8.53 4.95 10.57
CA ALA A 79 -7.39 4.53 11.37
C ALA A 79 -7.62 3.17 12.04
N LYS A 80 -8.78 2.97 12.70
CA LYS A 80 -9.13 1.69 13.34
C LYS A 80 -9.30 0.57 12.31
N LYS A 81 -9.83 0.89 11.12
CA LYS A 81 -9.99 -0.11 10.05
C LYS A 81 -8.65 -0.54 9.46
N LYS A 82 -7.73 0.40 9.22
CA LYS A 82 -6.35 0.11 8.81
C LYS A 82 -5.62 -0.69 9.88
N GLU A 83 -5.78 -0.35 11.16
CA GLU A 83 -5.21 -1.12 12.27
C GLU A 83 -5.73 -2.57 12.28
N LYS A 84 -7.05 -2.77 12.17
CA LYS A 84 -7.65 -4.12 12.07
C LYS A 84 -7.13 -4.89 10.86
N PHE A 85 -6.96 -4.21 9.72
CA PHE A 85 -6.40 -4.80 8.51
C PHE A 85 -4.97 -5.28 8.74
N ILE A 86 -4.12 -4.43 9.33
CA ILE A 86 -2.72 -4.75 9.64
C ILE A 86 -2.67 -5.96 10.59
N LYS A 87 -3.45 -5.95 11.68
CA LYS A 87 -3.51 -7.07 12.65
C LYS A 87 -3.95 -8.39 12.02
N ARG A 88 -4.74 -8.36 10.94
CA ARG A 88 -5.16 -9.57 10.22
C ARG A 88 -4.03 -10.17 9.38
N LEU A 89 -3.07 -9.37 8.92
CA LEU A 89 -1.94 -9.83 8.11
C LEU A 89 -0.84 -10.52 8.94
N GLY A 90 -0.84 -10.34 10.26
CA GLY A 90 0.14 -10.88 11.20
C GLY A 90 0.97 -9.76 11.83
#